data_AF-A0A285KF23-F1
#
_entry.id   AF-A0A285KF23-F1
#
_cell.length_a   1.000
_cell.length_b   1.000
_cell.length_c   1.000
_cell.angle_alpha   90.00
_cell.angle_beta   90.00
_cell.angle_gamma   90.00
#
_symmetry.space_group_name_H-M   'P 1'
#
loop_
_entity.id
_entity.type
_entity.pdbx_description
1 polymer ?
#
loop_
_entity_poly.entity_id
_entity_poly.type
_entity_poly.pdbx_seq_one_letter_code
_entity_poly.pdbx_strand_id
1 'polypeptide(L)'
;MEQTFTPQQEAFLSQLVEGAIEQMMSEIITVIDQTQAKADAEIAREGIVISSHSPANSDFLTAVALERLFGRLHRGDLQLAQRILTMQAKQTGISLHVD
;
A
#
# COMPACT_ATOMS: atom_id res chain seq x y z
N MET A 1 -23.73 -2.71 21.11
CA MET A 1 -22.78 -2.65 22.23
C MET A 1 -21.39 -2.67 21.62
N GLU A 2 -20.60 -1.61 21.82
CA GLU A 2 -19.20 -1.64 21.40
C GLU A 2 -18.46 -2.66 22.25
N GLN A 3 -17.70 -3.53 21.59
CA GLN A 3 -16.92 -4.55 22.27
C GLN A 3 -15.71 -3.87 22.91
N THR A 4 -15.63 -3.87 24.23
CA THR A 4 -14.49 -3.33 24.97
C THR A 4 -13.37 -4.37 24.99
N PHE A 5 -12.20 -4.02 24.45
CA PHE A 5 -11.03 -4.89 24.45
C PHE A 5 -10.27 -4.80 25.78
N THR A 6 -9.62 -5.89 26.18
CA THR A 6 -8.63 -5.83 27.26
C THR A 6 -7.33 -5.20 26.75
N PRO A 7 -6.48 -4.63 27.63
CA PRO A 7 -5.19 -4.08 27.21
C PRO A 7 -4.31 -5.09 26.45
N GLN A 8 -4.42 -6.38 26.79
CA GLN A 8 -3.71 -7.45 26.08
C GLN A 8 -4.27 -7.69 24.67
N GLN A 9 -5.58 -7.57 24.49
CA GLN A 9 -6.22 -7.66 23.17
C GLN A 9 -5.88 -6.44 22.32
N GLU A 10 -5.82 -5.23 22.89
CA GLU A 10 -5.39 -4.02 22.18
C GLU A 10 -3.94 -4.13 21.70
N ALA A 11 -3.03 -4.58 22.55
CA ALA A 11 -1.63 -4.81 22.18
C ALA A 11 -1.49 -5.85 21.05
N PHE A 12 -2.24 -6.95 21.13
CA PHE A 12 -2.27 -7.96 20.07
C PHE A 12 -2.78 -7.39 18.74
N LEU A 13 -3.88 -6.61 18.77
CA LEU A 13 -4.45 -5.99 17.57
C LEU A 13 -3.48 -5.00 16.93
N SER A 14 -2.77 -4.18 17.72
CA SER A 14 -1.75 -3.26 17.19
C SER A 14 -0.62 -4.01 16.48
N GLN A 15 -0.07 -5.05 17.13
CA GLN A 15 0.99 -5.87 16.54
C GLN A 15 0.53 -6.60 15.27
N LEU A 16 -0.71 -7.09 15.25
CA LEU A 16 -1.28 -7.75 14.07
C LEU A 16 -1.38 -6.78 12.89
N VAL A 17 -1.84 -5.55 13.13
CA VAL A 17 -1.96 -4.52 12.10
C VAL A 17 -0.60 -4.12 11.56
N GLU A 18 0.38 -3.89 12.43
CA GLU A 18 1.77 -3.58 12.02
C GLU A 18 2.38 -4.70 11.18
N GLY A 19 2.25 -5.96 11.63
CA GLY A 19 2.73 -7.11 10.89
C GLY A 19 2.07 -7.26 9.52
N ALA A 20 0.76 -6.98 9.44
CA ALA A 20 0.03 -7.00 8.17
C ALA A 20 0.50 -5.88 7.21
N ILE A 21 0.82 -4.69 7.73
CA ILE A 21 1.38 -3.58 6.93
C ILE A 21 2.75 -3.97 6.38
N GLU A 22 3.65 -4.48 7.23
CA GLU A 22 4.99 -4.90 6.82
C GLU A 22 4.95 -6.01 5.77
N GLN A 23 4.10 -7.03 5.98
CA GLN A 23 3.90 -8.10 5.00
C GLN A 23 3.41 -7.54 3.66
N MET A 24 2.36 -6.70 3.69
CA MET A 24 1.81 -6.09 2.48
C MET A 24 2.87 -5.27 1.72
N MET A 25 3.69 -4.50 2.45
CA MET A 25 4.75 -3.70 1.83
C MET A 25 5.82 -4.57 1.18
N SER A 26 6.23 -5.66 1.83
CA SER A 26 7.17 -6.64 1.27
C SER A 26 6.64 -7.28 -0.02
N GLU A 27 5.35 -7.64 -0.04
CA GLU A 27 4.70 -8.20 -1.23
C GLU A 27 4.63 -7.18 -2.38
N ILE A 28 4.29 -5.92 -2.09
CA ILE A 28 4.25 -4.85 -3.11
C ILE A 28 5.64 -4.64 -3.73
N ILE A 29 6.70 -4.57 -2.92
CA ILE A 29 8.08 -4.43 -3.41
C ILE A 29 8.44 -5.60 -4.34
N THR A 30 8.11 -6.83 -3.90
CA THR A 30 8.35 -8.03 -4.71
C THR A 30 7.63 -7.97 -6.06
N VAL A 31 6.38 -7.51 -6.09
CA VAL A 31 5.61 -7.34 -7.33
C VAL A 31 6.23 -6.29 -8.24
N ILE A 32 6.75 -5.19 -7.70
CA ILE A 32 7.43 -4.14 -8.46
C ILE A 32 8.68 -4.72 -9.15
N ASP A 33 9.53 -5.41 -8.40
CA ASP A 33 10.76 -6.00 -8.93
C ASP A 33 10.48 -7.04 -10.01
N GLN A 34 9.48 -7.91 -9.78
CA GLN A 34 9.04 -8.89 -10.78
C GLN A 34 8.46 -8.23 -12.04
N THR A 35 7.78 -7.10 -11.88
CA THR A 35 7.21 -6.35 -13.01
C THR A 35 8.31 -5.72 -13.85
N GLN A 36 9.32 -5.11 -13.21
CA GLN A 36 10.51 -4.63 -13.90
C GLN A 36 11.19 -5.77 -14.67
N ALA A 37 11.49 -6.88 -14.01
CA ALA A 37 12.20 -8.00 -14.64
C ALA A 37 11.46 -8.54 -15.88
N LYS A 38 10.12 -8.59 -15.82
CA LYS A 38 9.29 -8.96 -16.98
C LYS A 38 9.38 -7.93 -18.10
N ALA A 39 9.28 -6.64 -17.79
CA ALA A 39 9.39 -5.58 -18.79
C ALA A 39 10.78 -5.60 -19.48
N ASP A 40 11.84 -5.78 -18.70
CA ASP A 40 13.20 -5.89 -19.21
C ASP A 40 13.36 -7.12 -20.13
N ALA A 41 12.74 -8.25 -19.78
CA ALA A 41 12.74 -9.45 -20.62
C ALA A 41 11.99 -9.27 -21.94
N GLU A 42 10.86 -8.54 -21.94
CA GLU A 42 10.13 -8.20 -23.18
C GLU A 42 10.95 -7.26 -24.07
N ILE A 43 11.58 -6.23 -23.48
CA ILE A 43 12.46 -5.30 -24.21
C ILE A 43 13.64 -6.05 -24.86
N ALA A 44 14.28 -6.94 -24.11
CA ALA A 44 15.37 -7.76 -24.62
C ALA A 44 14.92 -8.72 -25.74
N ARG A 45 13.69 -9.25 -25.66
CA ARG A 45 13.11 -10.12 -26.70
C ARG A 45 12.95 -9.40 -28.03
N GLU A 46 12.66 -8.10 -27.99
CA GLU A 46 12.59 -7.23 -29.17
C GLU A 46 13.98 -6.81 -29.70
N GLY A 47 15.06 -7.32 -29.11
CA GLY A 47 16.43 -6.99 -29.51
C GLY A 47 16.86 -5.57 -29.11
N ILE A 48 16.09 -4.90 -28.25
CA ILE A 48 16.39 -3.55 -27.78
C ILE A 48 17.41 -3.64 -26.65
N VAL A 49 18.57 -3.00 -26.83
CA VAL A 49 19.60 -2.92 -25.80
C VAL A 49 19.47 -1.60 -25.06
N ILE A 50 19.22 -1.67 -23.76
CA ILE A 50 19.18 -0.51 -22.87
C ILE A 50 20.56 -0.33 -22.25
N SER A 51 21.21 0.79 -22.53
CA SER A 51 22.58 1.10 -22.09
C SER A 51 22.66 1.89 -20.78
N SER A 52 21.53 2.32 -20.23
CA SER A 52 21.46 3.15 -19.02
C SER A 52 20.46 2.57 -18.01
N HIS A 53 19.26 3.14 -17.91
CA HIS A 53 18.21 2.71 -16.99
C HIS A 53 17.02 2.16 -17.77
N SER A 54 16.48 1.03 -17.31
CA SER A 54 15.22 0.52 -17.86
C SER A 54 14.12 1.57 -17.74
N PRO A 55 13.31 1.81 -18.80
CA PRO A 55 12.18 2.74 -18.75
C PRO A 55 11.10 2.29 -17.77
N ALA A 56 11.07 1.00 -17.40
CA ALA A 56 10.15 0.42 -16.43
C ALA A 56 10.90 -0.04 -15.16
N ASN A 57 11.91 0.72 -14.74
CA ASN A 57 12.64 0.42 -13.51
C ASN A 57 11.77 0.53 -12.23
N SER A 58 12.25 -0.07 -11.15
CA SER A 58 11.56 -0.16 -9.86
C SER A 58 11.21 1.20 -9.27
N ASP A 59 12.08 2.20 -9.38
CA ASP A 59 11.82 3.56 -8.89
C ASP A 59 10.64 4.21 -9.63
N PHE A 60 10.62 4.10 -10.97
CA PHE A 60 9.53 4.59 -11.80
C PHE A 60 8.22 3.85 -11.48
N LEU A 61 8.26 2.52 -11.39
CA LEU A 61 7.09 1.71 -11.06
C LEU A 61 6.56 2.02 -9.66
N THR A 62 7.43 2.29 -8.70
CA THR A 62 7.06 2.73 -7.34
C THR A 62 6.34 4.07 -7.38
N ALA A 63 6.89 5.05 -8.11
CA ALA A 63 6.28 6.38 -8.24
C ALA A 63 4.88 6.31 -8.89
N VAL A 64 4.74 5.51 -9.95
CA VAL A 64 3.45 5.29 -10.62
C VAL A 64 2.46 4.56 -9.70
N ALA A 65 2.90 3.55 -8.95
CA ALA A 65 2.03 2.85 -7.99
C ALA A 65 1.50 3.82 -6.92
N LEU A 66 2.38 4.66 -6.35
CA LEU A 66 2.00 5.68 -5.38
C LEU A 66 0.98 6.66 -5.97
N GLU A 67 1.25 7.23 -7.16
CA GLU A 67 0.34 8.16 -7.83
C GLU A 67 -1.05 7.54 -8.05
N ARG A 68 -1.11 6.29 -8.52
CA ARG A 68 -2.36 5.60 -8.83
C ARG A 68 -3.15 5.27 -7.57
N LEU A 69 -2.49 4.81 -6.51
CA LEU A 69 -3.12 4.54 -5.21
C LEU A 69 -3.62 5.83 -4.56
N PHE A 70 -2.82 6.90 -4.60
CA PHE A 70 -3.22 8.23 -4.14
C PHE A 70 -4.41 8.77 -4.93
N GLY A 71 -4.41 8.60 -6.25
CA GLY A 71 -5.52 8.95 -7.12
C GLY A 71 -6.79 8.17 -6.78
N ARG A 72 -6.71 6.88 -6.44
CA ARG A 72 -7.88 6.11 -5.98
C ARG A 72 -8.46 6.65 -4.68
N LEU A 73 -7.60 7.07 -3.74
CA LEU A 73 -8.02 7.72 -2.51
C LEU A 73 -8.72 9.07 -2.78
N HIS A 74 -8.19 9.88 -3.71
CA HIS A 74 -8.65 11.25 -3.95
C HIS A 74 -9.80 11.37 -4.96
N ARG A 75 -10.05 10.39 -5.81
CA ARG A 75 -11.14 10.43 -6.81
C ARG A 75 -12.54 10.23 -6.22
N GLY A 76 -12.73 10.49 -4.93
CA GLY A 76 -14.05 10.55 -4.30
C GLY A 76 -14.60 9.20 -3.83
N ASP A 77 -13.74 8.21 -3.54
CA ASP A 77 -14.17 7.04 -2.78
C ASP A 77 -14.33 7.45 -1.30
N LEU A 78 -15.44 8.15 -1.03
CA LEU A 78 -15.81 8.64 0.29
C LEU A 78 -15.91 7.50 1.31
N GLN A 79 -16.29 6.29 0.88
CA GLN A 79 -16.36 5.12 1.76
C GLN A 79 -14.96 4.66 2.16
N LEU A 80 -14.01 4.63 1.22
CA LEU A 80 -12.61 4.33 1.51
C LEU A 80 -11.99 5.40 2.41
N ALA A 81 -12.21 6.68 2.12
CA ALA A 81 -11.72 7.79 2.93
C ALA A 81 -12.28 7.74 4.37
N GLN A 82 -13.60 7.53 4.52
CA GLN A 82 -14.24 7.41 5.83
C GLN A 82 -13.74 6.17 6.59
N ARG A 83 -13.50 5.05 5.89
CA ARG A 83 -12.95 3.84 6.48
C ARG A 83 -11.51 4.06 6.99
N ILE A 84 -10.66 4.71 6.20
CA ILE A 84 -9.28 5.04 6.59
C ILE A 84 -9.27 5.97 7.80
N LEU A 85 -10.06 7.05 7.79
CA LEU A 85 -10.16 7.98 8.91
C LEU A 85 -10.69 7.29 10.18
N THR A 86 -11.69 6.42 10.05
CA THR A 86 -12.23 5.63 11.18
C THR A 86 -11.18 4.67 11.74
N MET A 87 -10.42 3.99 10.87
CA MET A 87 -9.35 3.09 11.29
C MET A 87 -8.24 3.85 12.02
N GLN A 88 -7.81 5.00 11.50
CA GLN A 88 -6.79 5.85 12.11
C GLN A 88 -7.23 6.41 13.47
N ALA A 89 -8.48 6.87 13.57
CA ALA A 89 -9.03 7.36 14.83
C ALA A 89 -9.10 6.27 15.90
N LYS A 90 -9.59 5.07 15.52
CA LYS A 90 -9.57 3.90 16.42
C LYS A 90 -8.15 3.54 16.86
N GLN A 91 -7.18 3.59 15.96
CA GLN A 91 -5.78 3.27 16.26
C GLN A 91 -5.12 4.32 17.19
N THR A 92 -5.58 5.56 17.16
CA THR A 92 -5.09 6.66 18.01
C THR A 92 -5.90 6.83 19.31
N GLY A 93 -6.88 5.97 19.56
CA GLY A 93 -7.76 6.05 20.73
C GLY A 93 -8.76 7.22 20.68
N ILE A 94 -8.96 7.82 19.51
CA ILE A 94 -9.86 8.95 19.29
C ILE A 94 -11.19 8.41 18.73
N SER A 95 -12.31 8.73 19.36
CA SER A 95 -13.62 8.54 18.73
C SER A 95 -13.91 9.71 17.79
N LEU A 96 -14.03 9.42 16.49
CA LEU A 96 -14.56 10.38 15.53
C LEU A 96 -16.09 10.36 15.59
N HIS A 97 -16.69 11.48 16.00
CA HIS A 97 -18.09 11.77 15.69
C HIS A 97 -18.11 12.42 14.31
N VAL A 98 -18.75 11.78 13.33
CA VAL A 98 -18.95 12.34 12.00
C VAL A 98 -20.45 12.47 11.82
N ASP A 99 -20.93 13.72 11.80
CA ASP A 99 -22.33 14.07 11.48
C ASP A 99 -22.66 13.79 10.00
#